data_AF-A0A078IFM6-F1
#
_entry.id   AF-A0A078IFM6-F1
#
_cell.length_a   1.000
_cell.length_b   1.000
_cell.length_c   1.000
_cell.angle_alpha   90.00
_cell.angle_beta   90.00
_cell.angle_gamma   90.00
#
_symmetry.space_group_name_H-M   'P 1'
#
loop_
_entity.id
_entity.type
_entity.pdbx_description
1 polymer ?
#
loop_
_entity_poly.entity_id
_entity_poly.type
_entity_poly.pdbx_seq_one_letter_code
_entity_poly.pdbx_strand_id
1 'polypeptide(L)'
;MNVLIGLINTLNKPSHNHSETELTKAGSELSELEEVGFKLDWLKSKLEEVSLERKKEDVDDADASRVQQLEENLKNLEEIVSDLKVKLDEGKEKTSCDGFLLVGDDEDMEKLSEKAFSWEIDNFSERNGVIRSDPFTSGGCEWLLCVHPKGKLVDDHLSLFLHAVNPVSLLPGWRRRASYHFVLLNQSGKVLSRTVEELRFFCAEAEGRGSHRMLPLTKLQEEGFLEDNKLTIEVYIKVVKVVAEGNLTGNEMVDFRGFHVLNRQAVSVSNIFVLHPDVAVDIRSGIKEVKTAYMNILLGLVETLDKAPQSLSETELTNAESELSELEEAGFKLDWLKPKLEEFSLKRKQATSSPRVSPFECIDFLVKRFFLSCFSEH
;
A
#
# COMPACT_ATOMS: atom_id res chain seq x y z
N MET A 1 34.58 -54.03 13.06
CA MET A 1 34.30 -54.11 14.51
C MET A 1 35.29 -53.26 15.32
N ASN A 2 36.61 -53.35 15.11
CA ASN A 2 37.61 -52.48 15.79
C ASN A 2 37.41 -50.97 15.52
N VAL A 3 37.05 -50.60 14.29
CA VAL A 3 36.74 -49.20 13.91
C VAL A 3 35.53 -48.65 14.67
N LEU A 4 34.46 -49.44 14.78
CA LEU A 4 33.25 -49.06 15.51
C LEU A 4 33.52 -48.86 17.01
N ILE A 5 34.30 -49.76 17.63
CA ILE A 5 34.71 -49.63 19.03
C ILE A 5 35.59 -48.39 19.22
N GLY A 6 36.47 -48.09 18.26
CA GLY A 6 37.27 -46.87 18.23
C GLY A 6 36.41 -45.60 18.21
N LEU A 7 35.42 -45.53 17.30
CA LEU A 7 34.49 -44.41 17.19
C LEU A 7 33.69 -44.17 18.47
N ILE A 8 33.17 -45.24 19.08
CA ILE A 8 32.42 -45.17 20.34
C ILE A 8 33.31 -44.64 21.46
N ASN A 9 34.55 -45.13 21.57
CA ASN A 9 35.49 -44.68 22.59
C ASN A 9 35.93 -43.23 22.39
N THR A 10 36.08 -42.79 21.13
CA THR A 10 36.37 -41.40 20.81
C THR A 10 35.20 -40.53 21.24
N LEU A 11 33.98 -40.78 20.72
CA LEU A 11 32.79 -39.95 20.96
C LEU A 11 32.28 -39.94 22.41
N ASN A 12 32.68 -40.92 23.23
CA ASN A 12 32.39 -40.92 24.67
C ASN A 12 33.35 -40.06 25.51
N LYS A 13 34.40 -39.49 24.93
CA LYS A 13 35.24 -38.50 25.63
C LYS A 13 34.48 -37.18 25.79
N PRO A 14 34.74 -36.40 26.86
CA PRO A 14 34.16 -35.07 27.04
C PRO A 14 34.42 -34.15 25.82
N SER A 15 33.43 -33.35 25.44
CA SER A 15 33.42 -32.47 24.25
C SER A 15 34.69 -31.60 24.09
N HIS A 16 35.18 -31.01 25.19
CA HIS A 16 36.38 -30.15 25.23
C HIS A 16 37.70 -30.88 24.91
N ASN A 17 37.72 -32.22 24.86
CA ASN A 17 38.92 -33.00 24.58
C ASN A 17 39.03 -33.45 23.11
N HIS A 18 38.06 -33.09 22.26
CA HIS A 18 38.07 -33.46 20.85
C HIS A 18 38.69 -32.37 20.01
N SER A 19 39.68 -32.71 19.18
CA SER A 19 40.13 -31.80 18.13
C SER A 19 39.19 -31.83 16.92
N GLU A 20 39.21 -30.76 16.13
CA GLU A 20 38.49 -30.71 14.85
C GLU A 20 38.89 -31.83 13.89
N THR A 21 40.16 -32.19 13.93
CA THR A 21 40.75 -33.27 13.14
C THR A 21 40.27 -34.65 13.60
N GLU A 22 39.95 -34.84 14.88
CA GLU A 22 39.37 -36.07 15.40
C GLU A 22 37.89 -36.23 15.02
N LEU A 23 37.10 -35.15 15.08
CA LEU A 23 35.67 -35.18 14.71
C LEU A 23 35.48 -35.36 13.19
N THR A 24 36.30 -34.71 12.37
CA THR A 24 36.27 -34.90 10.91
C THR A 24 36.66 -36.31 10.51
N LYS A 25 37.69 -36.88 11.16
CA LYS A 25 38.09 -38.27 10.97
C LYS A 25 36.99 -39.25 11.41
N ALA A 26 36.35 -38.99 12.55
CA ALA A 26 35.23 -39.80 13.02
C ALA A 26 34.05 -39.78 12.04
N GLY A 27 33.76 -38.62 11.42
CA GLY A 27 32.74 -38.50 10.39
C GLY A 27 33.06 -39.34 9.13
N SER A 28 34.32 -39.32 8.66
CA SER A 28 34.72 -40.16 7.53
C SER A 28 34.64 -41.65 7.83
N GLU A 29 35.10 -42.09 9.01
CA GLU A 29 35.03 -43.51 9.42
C GLU A 29 33.58 -43.98 9.62
N LEU A 30 32.67 -43.10 10.05
CA LEU A 30 31.24 -43.41 10.19
C LEU A 30 30.57 -43.56 8.82
N SER A 31 30.96 -42.73 7.85
CA SER A 31 30.44 -42.77 6.47
C SER A 31 30.86 -44.06 5.75
N GLU A 32 32.12 -44.49 5.94
CA GLU A 32 32.61 -45.77 5.42
C GLU A 32 31.86 -46.97 6.01
N LEU A 33 31.48 -46.93 7.29
CA LEU A 33 30.71 -48.00 7.92
C LEU A 33 29.25 -48.04 7.45
N GLU A 34 28.65 -46.89 7.15
CA GLU A 34 27.31 -46.81 6.55
C GLU A 34 27.29 -47.42 5.15
N GLU A 35 28.32 -47.17 4.32
CA GLU A 35 28.43 -47.76 2.98
C GLU A 35 28.55 -49.30 3.00
N VAL A 36 29.17 -49.85 4.05
CA VAL A 36 29.29 -51.30 4.26
C VAL A 36 27.99 -51.90 4.85
N GLY A 37 26.96 -51.08 5.08
CA GLY A 37 25.61 -51.51 5.44
C GLY A 37 25.31 -51.51 6.95
N PHE A 38 26.14 -50.87 7.78
CA PHE A 38 25.84 -50.70 9.20
C PHE A 38 24.84 -49.54 9.39
N LYS A 39 23.77 -49.78 10.16
CA LYS A 39 22.83 -48.73 10.57
C LYS A 39 23.32 -48.08 11.86
N LEU A 40 23.92 -46.89 11.75
CA LEU A 40 24.60 -46.20 12.83
C LEU A 40 23.99 -44.82 13.16
N ASP A 41 22.67 -44.68 12.97
CA ASP A 41 21.94 -43.42 13.15
C ASP A 41 22.19 -42.78 14.54
N TRP A 42 22.31 -43.60 15.58
CA TRP A 42 22.56 -43.14 16.95
C TRP A 42 23.96 -42.52 17.12
N LEU A 43 24.98 -43.05 16.44
CA LEU A 43 26.35 -42.51 16.47
C LEU A 43 26.45 -41.22 15.68
N LYS A 44 25.71 -41.11 14.57
CA LYS A 44 25.61 -39.90 13.77
C LYS A 44 25.00 -38.75 14.56
N SER A 45 23.89 -39.02 15.26
CA SER A 45 23.27 -38.04 16.17
C SER A 45 24.23 -37.61 17.29
N LYS A 46 25.02 -38.54 17.83
CA LYS A 46 26.00 -38.24 18.89
C LYS A 46 27.18 -37.40 18.39
N LEU A 47 27.66 -37.66 17.17
CA LEU A 47 28.72 -36.88 16.55
C LEU A 47 28.30 -35.42 16.30
N GLU A 48 27.06 -35.20 15.84
CA GLU A 48 26.50 -33.86 15.65
C GLU A 48 26.35 -33.09 16.97
N GLU A 49 25.89 -33.77 18.03
CA GLU A 49 25.78 -33.20 19.38
C GLU A 49 27.14 -32.72 19.91
N VAL A 50 28.18 -33.57 19.84
CA VAL A 50 29.54 -33.24 20.30
C VAL A 50 30.17 -32.12 19.46
N SER A 51 29.91 -32.10 18.15
CA SER A 51 30.36 -31.05 17.24
C SER A 51 29.72 -29.68 17.55
N LEU A 52 28.43 -29.67 17.88
CA LEU A 52 27.69 -28.47 18.29
C LEU A 52 28.13 -27.98 19.67
N GLU A 53 28.39 -28.88 20.62
CA GLU A 53 28.87 -28.52 21.97
C GLU A 53 30.26 -27.89 21.93
N ARG A 54 31.20 -28.44 21.14
CA ARG A 54 32.51 -27.81 20.94
C ARG A 54 32.38 -26.40 20.33
N LYS A 55 31.50 -26.23 19.35
CA LYS A 55 31.26 -24.91 18.73
C LYS A 55 30.68 -23.87 19.68
N LYS A 56 30.08 -24.27 20.82
CA LYS A 56 29.61 -23.34 21.86
C LYS A 56 30.75 -22.87 22.77
N GLU A 57 31.83 -23.64 22.91
CA GLU A 57 32.99 -23.29 23.75
C GLU A 57 33.98 -22.37 23.02
N ASP A 58 34.02 -22.38 21.68
CA ASP A 58 34.91 -21.53 20.85
C ASP A 58 34.32 -20.12 20.52
N VAL A 59 33.20 -19.71 21.12
CA VAL A 59 32.57 -18.40 20.87
C VAL A 59 33.03 -17.37 21.90
N ASP A 60 33.67 -16.29 21.45
CA ASP A 60 34.09 -15.17 22.30
C ASP A 60 32.92 -14.65 23.16
N ASP A 61 33.21 -14.27 24.40
CA ASP A 61 32.28 -13.83 25.46
C ASP A 61 31.24 -12.78 24.98
N ALA A 62 31.62 -11.95 24.00
CA ALA A 62 30.75 -10.95 23.38
C ALA A 62 29.62 -11.56 22.53
N ASP A 63 29.87 -12.64 21.79
CA ASP A 63 28.85 -13.30 20.98
C ASP A 63 27.97 -14.24 21.82
N ALA A 64 28.50 -14.82 22.91
CA ALA A 64 27.70 -15.55 23.89
C ALA A 64 26.66 -14.64 24.58
N SER A 65 27.05 -13.41 24.95
CA SER A 65 26.13 -12.41 25.49
C SER A 65 25.03 -12.01 24.50
N ARG A 66 25.37 -11.86 23.21
CA ARG A 66 24.40 -11.54 22.15
C ARG A 66 23.39 -12.68 21.92
N VAL A 67 23.83 -13.93 22.00
CA VAL A 67 22.95 -15.10 21.88
C VAL A 67 22.00 -15.18 23.07
N GLN A 68 22.47 -14.97 24.30
CA GLN A 68 21.59 -14.93 25.48
C GLN A 68 20.54 -13.82 25.38
N GLN A 69 20.93 -12.62 24.94
CA GLN A 69 19.99 -11.50 24.73
C GLN A 69 18.93 -11.86 23.68
N LEU A 70 19.33 -12.54 22.60
CA LEU A 70 18.41 -13.00 21.55
C LEU A 70 17.44 -14.07 22.07
N GLU A 71 17.91 -15.04 22.86
CA GLU A 71 17.07 -16.07 23.47
C GLU A 71 16.03 -15.48 24.42
N GLU A 72 16.43 -14.51 25.24
CA GLU A 72 15.52 -13.83 26.17
C GLU A 72 14.46 -13.00 25.44
N ASN A 73 14.85 -12.30 24.36
CA ASN A 73 13.91 -11.59 23.49
C ASN A 73 12.92 -12.52 22.80
N LEU A 74 13.37 -13.72 22.38
CA LEU A 74 12.51 -14.70 21.72
C LEU A 74 11.46 -15.28 22.68
N LYS A 75 11.87 -15.53 23.94
CA LYS A 75 10.98 -15.96 25.01
C LYS A 75 9.91 -14.91 25.36
N ASN A 76 10.30 -13.63 25.43
CA ASN A 76 9.36 -12.53 25.63
C ASN A 76 8.36 -12.42 24.46
N LEU A 77 8.83 -12.65 23.21
CA LEU A 77 7.95 -12.63 22.04
C LEU A 77 6.95 -13.79 22.05
N GLU A 78 7.37 -14.99 22.43
CA GLU A 78 6.49 -16.16 22.60
C GLU A 78 5.39 -15.91 23.62
N GLU A 79 5.72 -15.23 24.73
CA GLU A 79 4.75 -14.86 25.76
C GLU A 79 3.71 -13.87 25.21
N ILE A 80 4.14 -12.83 24.49
CA ILE A 80 3.23 -11.86 23.84
C ILE A 80 2.34 -12.56 22.82
N VAL A 81 2.89 -13.44 21.99
CA VAL A 81 2.11 -14.18 20.98
C VAL A 81 1.07 -15.09 21.64
N SER A 82 1.43 -15.72 22.76
CA SER A 82 0.49 -16.54 23.54
C SER A 82 -0.64 -15.70 24.13
N ASP A 83 -0.32 -14.54 24.71
CA ASP A 83 -1.30 -13.62 25.29
C ASP A 83 -2.24 -13.01 24.23
N LEU A 84 -1.70 -12.68 23.05
CA LEU A 84 -2.49 -12.25 21.90
C LEU A 84 -3.40 -13.36 21.36
N LYS A 85 -2.95 -14.62 21.38
CA LYS A 85 -3.74 -15.77 20.96
C LYS A 85 -4.92 -16.01 21.89
N VAL A 86 -4.71 -15.90 23.20
CA VAL A 86 -5.79 -15.94 24.21
C VAL A 86 -6.79 -14.80 23.96
N LYS A 87 -6.33 -13.56 23.78
CA LYS A 87 -7.21 -12.40 23.47
C LYS A 87 -7.99 -12.57 22.16
N LEU A 88 -7.40 -13.21 21.16
CA LEU A 88 -8.05 -13.48 19.88
C LEU A 88 -9.17 -14.52 20.03
N ASP A 89 -8.95 -15.55 20.85
CA ASP A 89 -9.95 -16.59 21.10
C ASP A 89 -11.06 -16.10 22.05
N GLU A 90 -10.75 -15.26 23.04
CA GLU A 90 -11.76 -14.51 23.82
C GLU A 90 -12.60 -13.55 22.95
N GLY A 91 -12.01 -12.99 21.89
CA GLY A 91 -12.71 -12.15 20.91
C GLY A 91 -13.65 -12.92 20.00
N LYS A 92 -13.42 -14.22 19.78
CA LYS A 92 -14.30 -15.09 18.97
C LYS A 92 -15.54 -15.53 19.76
N GLU A 93 -15.42 -15.75 21.06
CA GLU A 93 -16.57 -16.12 21.91
C GLU A 93 -17.50 -14.95 22.25
N LYS A 94 -17.06 -13.69 22.11
CA LYS A 94 -17.89 -12.48 22.31
C LYS A 94 -18.74 -12.05 21.11
N THR A 95 -18.87 -12.86 20.06
CA THR A 95 -19.81 -12.59 18.95
C THR A 95 -21.20 -13.20 19.14
N SER A 96 -21.50 -13.76 20.31
CA SER A 96 -22.84 -14.17 20.71
C SER A 96 -23.42 -13.21 21.76
N CYS A 97 -24.28 -12.31 21.29
CA CYS A 97 -25.26 -11.47 21.99
C CYS A 97 -25.18 -11.42 23.53
N ASP A 98 -24.72 -10.30 24.08
CA ASP A 98 -25.49 -9.62 25.14
C ASP A 98 -25.11 -8.14 25.22
N GLY A 99 -26.11 -7.30 25.43
CA GLY A 99 -25.95 -5.86 25.53
C GLY A 99 -25.13 -5.48 26.76
N PHE A 100 -24.09 -4.68 26.56
CA PHE A 100 -23.45 -3.98 27.67
C PHE A 100 -23.55 -2.47 27.43
N LEU A 101 -24.54 -1.88 28.10
CA LEU A 101 -24.63 -0.46 28.38
C LEU A 101 -23.37 -0.07 29.17
N LEU A 102 -22.46 0.66 28.54
CA LEU A 102 -21.66 1.61 29.29
C LEU A 102 -22.45 2.91 29.36
N VAL A 103 -23.13 3.08 30.48
CA VAL A 103 -23.52 4.39 31.00
C VAL A 103 -22.23 5.17 31.23
N GLY A 104 -21.90 6.01 30.26
CA GLY A 104 -21.06 7.18 30.44
C GLY A 104 -21.89 8.35 29.97
N ASP A 105 -22.22 9.24 30.90
CA ASP A 105 -22.98 10.44 30.64
C ASP A 105 -22.23 11.34 29.64
N ASP A 106 -22.66 11.32 28.39
CA ASP A 106 -22.51 12.41 27.44
C ASP A 106 -23.76 12.39 26.55
N GLU A 107 -24.62 13.39 26.72
CA GLU A 107 -25.81 13.65 25.90
C GLU A 107 -25.42 14.07 24.47
N ASP A 108 -24.72 13.22 23.72
CA ASP A 108 -24.60 13.32 22.26
C ASP A 108 -25.44 12.21 21.65
N MET A 109 -26.75 12.43 21.71
CA MET A 109 -27.80 11.73 20.98
C MET A 109 -27.30 11.26 19.62
N GLU A 110 -27.43 9.95 19.33
CA GLU A 110 -27.00 9.22 18.14
C GLU A 110 -27.12 10.02 16.83
N LYS A 111 -26.15 10.90 16.56
CA LYS A 111 -26.09 11.57 15.27
C LYS A 111 -25.56 10.55 14.27
N LEU A 112 -26.50 9.90 13.58
CA LEU A 112 -26.25 9.02 12.44
C LEU A 112 -25.28 9.72 11.47
N SER A 113 -24.34 8.97 10.90
CA SER A 113 -23.48 9.49 9.83
C SER A 113 -24.35 10.12 8.74
N GLU A 114 -24.09 11.38 8.37
CA GLU A 114 -24.84 12.08 7.33
C GLU A 114 -24.33 11.65 5.95
N LYS A 115 -25.20 11.77 4.92
CA LYS A 115 -24.82 11.50 3.54
C LYS A 115 -23.78 12.54 3.11
N ALA A 116 -22.54 12.09 2.92
CA ALA A 116 -21.41 12.93 2.57
C ALA A 116 -21.27 13.08 1.05
N PHE A 117 -21.56 12.02 0.30
CA PHE A 117 -21.30 11.98 -1.13
C PHE A 117 -22.26 11.02 -1.85
N SER A 118 -22.55 11.33 -3.10
CA SER A 118 -23.39 10.54 -4.01
C SER A 118 -22.73 10.56 -5.37
N TRP A 119 -22.46 9.39 -5.94
CA TRP A 119 -21.76 9.28 -7.21
C TRP A 119 -22.41 8.23 -8.10
N GLU A 120 -22.96 8.69 -9.22
CA GLU A 120 -23.50 7.84 -10.27
C GLU A 120 -22.39 7.49 -11.26
N ILE A 121 -22.28 6.21 -11.60
CA ILE A 121 -21.32 5.67 -12.55
C ILE A 121 -22.10 5.08 -13.72
N ASP A 122 -21.92 5.67 -14.89
CA ASP A 122 -22.47 5.19 -16.16
C ASP A 122 -21.65 4.04 -16.75
N ASN A 123 -22.35 3.21 -17.52
CA ASN A 123 -21.81 2.06 -18.24
C ASN A 123 -20.97 1.14 -17.33
N PHE A 124 -21.46 0.91 -16.11
CA PHE A 124 -20.67 0.28 -15.04
C PHE A 124 -20.14 -1.11 -15.43
N SER A 125 -20.96 -1.91 -16.12
CA SER A 125 -20.60 -3.27 -16.55
C SER A 125 -19.44 -3.33 -17.55
N GLU A 126 -19.13 -2.23 -18.24
CA GLU A 126 -18.03 -2.13 -19.21
C GLU A 126 -16.69 -1.76 -18.52
N ARG A 127 -16.75 -1.30 -17.26
CA ARG A 127 -15.57 -0.81 -16.53
C ARG A 127 -14.73 -1.98 -16.03
N ASN A 128 -13.51 -2.08 -16.56
CA ASN A 128 -12.54 -3.10 -16.15
C ASN A 128 -11.48 -2.58 -15.18
N GLY A 129 -11.11 -1.30 -15.29
CA GLY A 129 -10.09 -0.66 -14.48
C GLY A 129 -10.63 -0.04 -13.19
N VAL A 130 -9.71 0.42 -12.35
CA VAL A 130 -10.05 1.17 -11.13
C VAL A 130 -10.72 2.48 -11.51
N ILE A 131 -11.89 2.75 -10.93
CA ILE A 131 -12.63 4.00 -11.13
C ILE A 131 -12.46 4.86 -9.89
N ARG A 132 -12.26 6.16 -10.06
CA ARG A 132 -12.09 7.12 -8.97
C ARG A 132 -13.12 8.23 -9.08
N SER A 133 -13.67 8.65 -7.95
CA SER A 133 -14.52 9.83 -7.91
C SER A 133 -13.67 11.10 -8.02
N ASP A 134 -14.32 12.25 -8.17
CA ASP A 134 -13.66 13.50 -7.80
C ASP A 134 -13.47 13.56 -6.27
N PRO A 135 -12.47 14.29 -5.76
CA PRO A 135 -12.34 14.57 -4.34
C PRO A 135 -13.57 15.31 -3.80
N PHE A 136 -14.00 14.98 -2.59
CA PHE A 136 -15.16 15.61 -1.94
C PHE A 136 -14.87 15.88 -0.47
N THR A 137 -15.48 16.94 0.08
CA THR A 137 -15.23 17.35 1.47
C THR A 137 -16.38 16.92 2.39
N SER A 138 -16.05 16.28 3.51
CA SER A 138 -17.00 15.97 4.58
C SER A 138 -16.30 15.92 5.95
N GLY A 139 -16.95 16.46 6.98
CA GLY A 139 -16.38 16.55 8.33
C GLY A 139 -15.06 17.33 8.38
N GLY A 140 -14.92 18.37 7.56
CA GLY A 140 -13.69 19.18 7.47
C GLY A 140 -12.49 18.46 6.84
N CYS A 141 -12.71 17.30 6.23
CA CYS A 141 -11.67 16.49 5.58
C CYS A 141 -12.04 16.26 4.12
N GLU A 142 -11.03 16.18 3.25
CA GLU A 142 -11.20 15.80 1.86
C GLU A 142 -11.08 14.27 1.72
N TRP A 143 -11.88 13.70 0.82
CA TRP A 143 -12.02 12.26 0.63
C TRP A 143 -12.09 11.92 -0.85
N LEU A 144 -11.74 10.70 -1.20
CA LEU A 144 -11.80 10.15 -2.56
C LEU A 144 -12.34 8.73 -2.50
N LEU A 145 -13.26 8.39 -3.41
CA LEU A 145 -13.76 7.03 -3.54
C LEU A 145 -13.02 6.29 -4.65
N CYS A 146 -12.54 5.08 -4.36
CA CYS A 146 -11.92 4.18 -5.33
C CYS A 146 -12.77 2.91 -5.47
N VAL A 147 -13.23 2.63 -6.67
CA VAL A 147 -14.04 1.46 -7.03
C VAL A 147 -13.19 0.52 -7.86
N HIS A 148 -13.19 -0.76 -7.50
CA HIS A 148 -12.56 -1.82 -8.28
C HIS A 148 -13.67 -2.74 -8.81
N PRO A 149 -14.18 -2.50 -10.04
CA PRO A 149 -15.30 -3.25 -10.62
C PRO A 149 -15.10 -4.76 -10.61
N LYS A 150 -13.86 -5.22 -10.81
CA LYS A 150 -13.44 -6.63 -10.81
C LYS A 150 -12.63 -7.02 -9.57
N GLY A 151 -12.74 -6.21 -8.51
CA GLY A 151 -12.06 -6.47 -7.25
C GLY A 151 -10.60 -6.03 -7.19
N LYS A 152 -10.07 -5.99 -5.96
CA LYS A 152 -8.66 -5.58 -5.67
C LYS A 152 -7.80 -6.73 -5.16
N LEU A 153 -8.23 -7.36 -4.07
CA LEU A 153 -7.59 -8.56 -3.50
C LEU A 153 -8.41 -9.83 -3.75
N VAL A 154 -9.70 -9.64 -3.98
CA VAL A 154 -10.72 -10.65 -4.17
C VAL A 154 -11.34 -10.34 -5.51
N ASP A 155 -11.15 -11.20 -6.51
CA ASP A 155 -11.47 -10.97 -7.92
C ASP A 155 -12.91 -11.34 -8.31
N ASP A 156 -13.64 -12.03 -7.43
CA ASP A 156 -15.05 -12.42 -7.62
C ASP A 156 -16.05 -11.41 -7.02
N HIS A 157 -15.57 -10.28 -6.48
CA HIS A 157 -16.41 -9.22 -5.90
C HIS A 157 -15.99 -7.83 -6.36
N LEU A 158 -16.98 -6.93 -6.45
CA LEU A 158 -16.76 -5.49 -6.45
C LEU A 158 -16.08 -5.09 -5.13
N SER A 159 -14.98 -4.35 -5.21
CA SER A 159 -14.36 -3.73 -4.03
C SER A 159 -14.50 -2.21 -4.05
N LEU A 160 -14.66 -1.60 -2.87
CA LEU A 160 -14.89 -0.17 -2.69
C LEU A 160 -14.05 0.37 -1.54
N PHE A 161 -13.29 1.45 -1.75
CA PHE A 161 -12.44 2.06 -0.74
C PHE A 161 -12.64 3.57 -0.67
N LEU A 162 -12.82 4.06 0.55
CA LEU A 162 -12.74 5.47 0.90
C LEU A 162 -11.29 5.80 1.23
N HIS A 163 -10.75 6.84 0.62
CA HIS A 163 -9.42 7.36 0.86
C HIS A 163 -9.52 8.76 1.46
N ALA A 164 -8.71 9.05 2.47
CA ALA A 164 -8.53 10.42 2.94
C ALA A 164 -7.59 11.15 1.96
N VAL A 165 -8.08 12.20 1.30
CA VAL A 165 -7.28 13.11 0.47
C VAL A 165 -6.77 14.23 1.37
N ASN A 166 -5.57 14.73 1.11
CA ASN A 166 -4.95 15.64 2.06
C ASN A 166 -5.03 17.12 1.69
N PRO A 167 -5.79 17.90 2.46
CA PRO A 167 -5.56 19.32 2.63
C PRO A 167 -4.47 19.52 3.70
N VAL A 168 -3.22 19.60 3.26
CA VAL A 168 -2.13 20.36 3.93
C VAL A 168 -1.64 19.85 5.33
N SER A 169 -2.08 18.71 5.87
CA SER A 169 -1.80 18.32 7.28
C SER A 169 -1.32 16.87 7.54
N LEU A 170 -0.56 16.24 6.63
CA LEU A 170 -0.02 14.86 6.81
C LEU A 170 1.39 14.87 7.38
N LEU A 171 1.51 15.14 8.67
CA LEU A 171 2.76 14.81 9.37
C LEU A 171 2.85 13.28 9.52
N PRO A 172 4.06 12.70 9.53
CA PRO A 172 4.26 11.37 10.09
C PRO A 172 3.61 11.32 11.48
N GLY A 173 2.63 10.43 11.68
CA GLY A 173 1.86 10.31 12.92
C GLY A 173 0.42 10.83 12.90
N TRP A 174 -0.06 11.46 11.82
CA TRP A 174 -1.48 11.87 11.75
C TRP A 174 -2.41 10.65 11.83
N ARG A 175 -3.52 10.80 12.59
CA ARG A 175 -4.59 9.81 12.64
C ARG A 175 -5.95 10.51 12.72
N ARG A 176 -6.83 10.28 11.74
CA ARG A 176 -8.26 10.68 11.84
C ARG A 176 -9.07 9.44 12.07
N ARG A 177 -9.99 9.54 13.03
CA ARG A 177 -11.00 8.52 13.26
C ARG A 177 -12.29 8.98 12.60
N ALA A 178 -12.75 8.21 11.62
CA ALA A 178 -14.02 8.47 10.94
C ALA A 178 -14.89 7.21 10.96
N SER A 179 -16.17 7.42 11.20
CA SER A 179 -17.22 6.43 10.99
C SER A 179 -17.71 6.57 9.56
N TYR A 180 -17.84 5.47 8.83
CA TYR A 180 -18.38 5.50 7.48
C TYR A 180 -19.15 4.23 7.11
N HIS A 181 -20.06 4.36 6.15
CA HIS A 181 -20.63 3.22 5.44
C HIS A 181 -20.95 3.57 3.99
N PHE A 182 -21.10 2.53 3.18
CA PHE A 182 -21.45 2.64 1.77
C PHE A 182 -22.84 2.08 1.52
N VAL A 183 -23.55 2.72 0.59
CA VAL A 183 -24.82 2.22 0.04
C VAL A 183 -24.71 2.20 -1.47
N LEU A 184 -24.99 1.04 -2.06
CA LEU A 184 -25.05 0.84 -3.50
C LEU A 184 -26.52 0.86 -3.90
N LEU A 185 -26.83 1.69 -4.89
CA LEU A 185 -28.16 1.91 -5.43
C LEU A 185 -28.15 1.65 -6.94
N ASN A 186 -29.27 1.19 -7.48
CA ASN A 186 -29.51 1.31 -8.92
C ASN A 186 -30.04 2.71 -9.26
N GLN A 187 -30.35 2.93 -10.54
CA GLN A 187 -30.88 4.19 -11.07
C GLN A 187 -32.19 4.64 -10.40
N SER A 188 -33.11 3.73 -10.12
CA SER A 188 -34.37 4.05 -9.40
C SER A 188 -34.19 4.33 -7.90
N GLY A 189 -32.97 4.24 -7.37
CA GLY A 189 -32.68 4.45 -5.95
C GLY A 189 -32.99 3.22 -5.08
N LYS A 190 -33.20 2.05 -5.68
CA LYS A 190 -33.33 0.79 -4.94
C LYS A 190 -31.96 0.38 -4.40
N VAL A 191 -31.92 0.05 -3.11
CA VAL A 191 -30.71 -0.46 -2.44
C VAL A 191 -30.35 -1.84 -2.96
N LEU A 192 -29.17 -1.95 -3.55
CA LEU A 192 -28.56 -3.20 -4.03
C LEU A 192 -27.70 -3.85 -2.94
N SER A 193 -26.94 -3.04 -2.20
CA SER A 193 -26.08 -3.48 -1.09
C SER A 193 -25.80 -2.33 -0.12
N ARG A 194 -25.54 -2.66 1.14
CA ARG A 194 -25.18 -1.71 2.20
C ARG A 194 -24.11 -2.34 3.09
N THR A 195 -23.06 -1.60 3.42
CA THR A 195 -22.12 -2.04 4.46
C THR A 195 -22.63 -1.69 5.85
N VAL A 196 -22.19 -2.45 6.84
CA VAL A 196 -22.29 -2.02 8.24
C VAL A 196 -21.45 -0.76 8.42
N GLU A 197 -21.86 0.10 9.35
CA GLU A 197 -21.07 1.26 9.75
C GLU A 197 -19.76 0.83 10.40
N GLU A 198 -18.66 1.34 9.87
CA GLU A 198 -17.32 1.05 10.37
C GLU A 198 -16.66 2.29 10.95
N LEU A 199 -16.13 2.16 12.17
CA LEU A 199 -15.24 3.14 12.76
C LEU A 199 -13.79 2.75 12.49
N ARG A 200 -13.08 3.52 11.66
CA ARG A 200 -11.68 3.25 11.29
C ARG A 200 -10.79 4.47 11.48
N PHE A 201 -9.50 4.19 11.67
CA PHE A 201 -8.46 5.19 11.55
C PHE A 201 -7.95 5.26 10.12
N PHE A 202 -7.74 6.47 9.65
CA PHE A 202 -7.02 6.81 8.44
C PHE A 202 -5.68 7.43 8.86
N CYS A 203 -4.59 7.02 8.21
CA CYS A 203 -3.22 7.49 8.46
C CYS A 203 -2.37 7.36 7.19
N ALA A 204 -1.14 7.88 7.19
CA ALA A 204 -0.26 7.92 6.01
C ALA A 204 0.13 6.50 5.54
N GLU A 205 0.27 5.57 6.48
CA GLU A 205 0.61 4.18 6.20
C GLU A 205 -0.58 3.39 5.65
N ALA A 206 -1.79 3.94 5.79
CA ALA A 206 -3.02 3.21 5.53
C ALA A 206 -4.13 4.19 5.16
N GLU A 207 -3.97 4.82 3.99
CA GLU A 207 -4.80 5.93 3.49
C GLU A 207 -6.19 5.50 3.02
N GLY A 208 -6.33 4.24 2.60
CA GLY A 208 -7.58 3.66 2.10
C GLY A 208 -8.22 2.69 3.08
N ARG A 209 -9.53 2.81 3.31
CA ARG A 209 -10.35 1.87 4.08
C ARG A 209 -11.61 1.53 3.32
N GLY A 210 -12.07 0.29 3.40
CA GLY A 210 -13.27 -0.10 2.68
C GLY A 210 -13.50 -1.61 2.64
N SER A 211 -14.36 -2.02 1.71
CA SER A 211 -14.79 -3.40 1.58
C SER A 211 -14.18 -4.05 0.35
N HIS A 212 -13.48 -5.17 0.58
CA HIS A 212 -13.00 -6.05 -0.50
C HIS A 212 -14.14 -6.87 -1.12
N ARG A 213 -15.25 -7.07 -0.40
CA ARG A 213 -16.39 -7.91 -0.79
C ARG A 213 -17.69 -7.11 -0.71
N MET A 214 -17.78 -6.03 -1.49
CA MET A 214 -18.95 -5.14 -1.44
C MET A 214 -20.18 -5.78 -2.08
N LEU A 215 -20.00 -6.39 -3.25
CA LEU A 215 -21.07 -7.05 -3.99
C LEU A 215 -20.47 -8.14 -4.90
N PRO A 216 -20.96 -9.38 -4.88
CA PRO A 216 -20.49 -10.43 -5.79
C PRO A 216 -20.70 -10.04 -7.25
N LEU A 217 -19.73 -10.34 -8.12
CA LEU A 217 -19.85 -10.04 -9.55
C LEU A 217 -20.96 -10.85 -10.23
N THR A 218 -21.23 -12.05 -9.73
CA THR A 218 -22.32 -12.90 -10.21
C THR A 218 -23.67 -12.20 -10.12
N LYS A 219 -23.91 -11.44 -9.05
CA LYS A 219 -25.14 -10.63 -8.90
C LYS A 219 -25.18 -9.45 -9.85
N LEU A 220 -24.05 -8.78 -10.08
CA LEU A 220 -23.96 -7.67 -11.03
C LEU A 220 -24.25 -8.11 -12.47
N GLN A 221 -23.98 -9.38 -12.79
CA GLN A 221 -24.24 -9.98 -14.10
C GLN A 221 -25.67 -10.52 -14.26
N GLU A 222 -26.47 -10.56 -13.19
CA GLU A 222 -27.87 -10.98 -13.29
C GLU A 222 -28.66 -9.98 -14.15
N GLU A 223 -29.41 -10.50 -15.11
CA GLU A 223 -30.17 -9.70 -16.06
C GLU A 223 -31.20 -8.83 -15.30
N GLY A 224 -31.16 -7.52 -15.53
CA GLY A 224 -32.02 -6.55 -14.84
C GLY A 224 -31.57 -6.15 -13.43
N PHE A 225 -30.40 -6.59 -12.94
CA PHE A 225 -29.88 -6.14 -11.65
C PHE A 225 -29.43 -4.67 -11.66
N LEU A 226 -28.70 -4.26 -12.71
CA LEU A 226 -28.35 -2.86 -12.99
C LEU A 226 -29.30 -2.26 -14.02
N GLU A 227 -30.12 -1.31 -13.59
CA GLU A 227 -30.99 -0.52 -14.47
C GLU A 227 -30.14 0.46 -15.30
N ASP A 228 -30.38 0.49 -16.62
CA ASP A 228 -29.64 1.33 -17.59
C ASP A 228 -28.11 1.25 -17.48
N ASN A 229 -27.58 0.12 -16.99
CA ASN A 229 -26.14 -0.08 -16.73
C ASN A 229 -25.51 1.01 -15.82
N LYS A 230 -26.32 1.60 -14.93
CA LYS A 230 -25.91 2.64 -13.98
C LYS A 230 -25.81 2.10 -12.56
N LEU A 231 -24.76 2.50 -11.85
CA LEU A 231 -24.56 2.22 -10.43
C LEU A 231 -24.37 3.52 -9.67
N THR A 232 -25.17 3.74 -8.62
CA THR A 232 -25.01 4.89 -7.73
C THR A 232 -24.42 4.44 -6.41
N ILE A 233 -23.37 5.12 -5.97
CA ILE A 233 -22.68 4.86 -4.70
C ILE A 233 -22.90 6.08 -3.79
N GLU A 234 -23.52 5.84 -2.65
CA GLU A 234 -23.60 6.82 -1.57
C GLU A 234 -22.59 6.50 -0.48
N VAL A 235 -21.95 7.55 0.02
CA VAL A 235 -21.01 7.45 1.14
C VAL A 235 -21.55 8.30 2.28
N TYR A 236 -21.67 7.70 3.45
CA TYR A 236 -22.04 8.37 4.67
C TYR A 236 -20.81 8.44 5.56
N ILE A 237 -20.48 9.62 6.10
CA ILE A 237 -19.24 9.85 6.84
C ILE A 237 -19.51 10.72 8.07
N LYS A 238 -18.94 10.34 9.21
CA LYS A 238 -18.85 11.17 10.41
C LYS A 238 -17.41 11.16 10.91
N VAL A 239 -16.77 12.33 10.91
CA VAL A 239 -15.42 12.49 11.48
C VAL A 239 -15.56 12.67 12.99
N VAL A 240 -15.01 11.72 13.77
CA VAL A 240 -15.16 11.66 15.24
C VAL A 240 -14.02 12.39 15.93
N LYS A 241 -12.77 12.19 15.47
CA LYS A 241 -11.60 12.86 16.05
C LYS A 241 -10.54 13.09 14.98
N VAL A 242 -10.07 14.32 14.87
CA VAL A 242 -8.85 14.67 14.14
C VAL A 242 -7.74 14.76 15.18
N VAL A 243 -6.86 13.76 15.25
CA VAL A 243 -5.63 13.88 16.05
C VAL A 243 -4.55 14.43 15.13
N ALA A 244 -4.37 15.74 15.17
CA ALA A 244 -3.21 16.41 14.59
C ALA A 244 -2.20 16.63 15.73
N GLU A 245 -1.14 15.83 15.78
CA GLU A 245 0.03 16.14 16.61
C GLU A 245 1.17 16.56 15.68
N GLY A 246 1.37 17.88 15.60
CA GLY A 246 2.60 18.50 15.13
C GLY A 246 2.36 19.82 14.43
N ASN A 247 2.99 20.88 14.93
CA ASN A 247 3.15 22.14 14.22
C ASN A 247 4.38 22.02 13.33
N LEU A 248 4.21 21.77 12.03
CA LEU A 248 5.31 21.82 11.06
C LEU A 248 5.07 22.93 10.03
N THR A 249 6.17 23.54 9.61
CA THR A 249 6.25 24.75 8.78
C THR A 249 6.07 24.49 7.27
N GLY A 250 5.99 23.21 6.86
CA GLY A 250 5.81 22.79 5.46
C GLY A 250 7.12 22.54 4.69
N ASN A 251 8.26 22.90 5.29
CA ASN A 251 9.61 22.73 4.72
C ASN A 251 10.32 21.47 5.21
N GLU A 252 9.70 20.71 6.09
CA GLU A 252 10.23 19.47 6.62
C GLU A 252 10.21 18.38 5.55
N MET A 253 11.26 17.58 5.51
CA MET A 253 11.36 16.43 4.60
C MET A 253 10.63 15.25 5.23
N VAL A 254 9.70 14.66 4.50
CA VAL A 254 8.94 13.47 4.91
C VAL A 254 9.28 12.30 3.99
N ASP A 255 9.38 11.09 4.56
CA ASP A 255 9.48 9.86 3.75
C ASP A 255 8.08 9.45 3.28
N PHE A 256 7.90 9.38 1.96
CA PHE A 256 6.71 8.87 1.33
C PHE A 256 7.10 7.74 0.38
N ARG A 257 6.77 6.49 0.71
CA ARG A 257 7.06 5.30 -0.10
C ARG A 257 8.54 5.22 -0.54
N GLY A 258 9.46 5.63 0.32
CA GLY A 258 10.90 5.62 0.04
C GLY A 258 11.43 6.86 -0.69
N PHE A 259 10.62 7.90 -0.90
CA PHE A 259 11.02 9.21 -1.40
C PHE A 259 11.05 10.21 -0.25
N HIS A 260 12.12 11.01 -0.11
CA HIS A 260 12.03 12.20 0.73
C HIS A 260 11.44 13.36 -0.07
N VAL A 261 10.35 13.94 0.38
CA VAL A 261 9.72 15.09 -0.28
C VAL A 261 9.43 16.17 0.76
N LEU A 262 9.37 17.43 0.34
CA LEU A 262 8.93 18.47 1.27
C LEU A 262 7.48 18.19 1.66
N ASN A 263 7.15 18.45 2.92
CA ASN A 263 5.80 18.23 3.44
C ASN A 263 4.73 18.94 2.59
N ARG A 264 5.00 20.18 2.13
CA ARG A 264 4.11 20.90 1.22
C ARG A 264 3.87 20.20 -0.13
N GLN A 265 4.80 19.36 -0.59
CA GLN A 265 4.71 18.59 -1.84
C GLN A 265 4.06 17.22 -1.64
N ALA A 266 3.91 16.75 -0.40
CA ALA A 266 3.42 15.40 -0.11
C ALA A 266 2.03 15.12 -0.71
N VAL A 267 1.17 16.14 -0.81
CA VAL A 267 -0.16 16.03 -1.44
C VAL A 267 -0.04 15.67 -2.92
N SER A 268 0.75 16.43 -3.67
CA SER A 268 0.95 16.22 -5.10
C SER A 268 1.56 14.84 -5.37
N VAL A 269 2.53 14.42 -4.56
CA VAL A 269 3.17 13.11 -4.66
C VAL A 269 2.19 11.99 -4.37
N SER A 270 1.42 12.09 -3.28
CA SER A 270 0.39 11.10 -2.94
C SER A 270 -0.66 10.97 -4.04
N ASN A 271 -1.14 12.09 -4.59
CA ASN A 271 -2.10 12.09 -5.70
C ASN A 271 -1.53 11.39 -6.95
N ILE A 272 -0.26 11.60 -7.28
CA ILE A 272 0.39 10.89 -8.38
C ILE A 272 0.36 9.37 -8.13
N PHE A 273 0.70 8.89 -6.93
CA PHE A 273 0.67 7.46 -6.61
C PHE A 273 -0.76 6.89 -6.50
N VAL A 274 -1.74 7.71 -6.17
CA VAL A 274 -3.15 7.30 -6.18
C VAL A 274 -3.61 7.15 -7.63
N LEU A 275 -3.39 8.16 -8.47
CA LEU A 275 -3.84 8.16 -9.88
C LEU A 275 -3.03 7.17 -10.74
N HIS A 276 -1.74 7.03 -10.46
CA HIS A 276 -0.77 6.21 -11.20
C HIS A 276 0.02 5.32 -10.22
N PRO A 277 -0.57 4.24 -9.70
CA PRO A 277 0.08 3.38 -8.70
C PRO A 277 1.38 2.72 -9.16
N ASP A 278 1.56 2.59 -10.48
CA ASP A 278 2.72 1.98 -11.12
C ASP A 278 3.82 2.97 -11.53
N VAL A 279 3.60 4.27 -11.28
CA VAL A 279 4.46 5.40 -11.70
C VAL A 279 5.95 5.24 -11.36
N ALA A 280 6.28 4.50 -10.31
CA ALA A 280 7.63 4.39 -9.77
C ALA A 280 8.07 2.94 -9.50
N VAL A 281 7.38 1.95 -10.10
CA VAL A 281 7.64 0.52 -9.83
C VAL A 281 9.00 0.07 -10.34
N ASP A 282 9.48 0.65 -11.45
CA ASP A 282 10.71 0.20 -12.14
C ASP A 282 11.95 1.04 -11.80
N ILE A 283 11.86 1.91 -10.78
CA ILE A 283 12.99 2.76 -10.36
C ILE A 283 14.14 1.91 -9.83
N ARG A 284 15.29 1.99 -10.50
CA ARG A 284 16.46 1.14 -10.24
C ARG A 284 17.36 1.63 -9.11
N SER A 285 17.35 2.92 -8.80
CA SER A 285 18.23 3.49 -7.79
C SER A 285 17.70 3.20 -6.39
N GLY A 286 18.53 2.63 -5.52
CA GLY A 286 18.25 2.52 -4.08
C GLY A 286 18.61 3.80 -3.29
N ILE A 287 19.27 4.77 -3.93
CA ILE A 287 19.78 5.98 -3.29
C ILE A 287 18.64 6.97 -3.11
N LYS A 288 18.41 7.37 -1.87
CA LYS A 288 17.23 8.13 -1.46
C LYS A 288 17.20 9.55 -2.04
N GLU A 289 18.36 10.21 -2.04
CA GLU A 289 18.55 11.56 -2.56
C GLU A 289 18.30 11.62 -4.07
N VAL A 290 18.69 10.56 -4.79
CA VAL A 290 18.45 10.41 -6.23
C VAL A 290 16.96 10.26 -6.52
N LYS A 291 16.26 9.39 -5.76
CA LYS A 291 14.80 9.26 -5.86
C LYS A 291 14.08 10.59 -5.62
N THR A 292 14.52 11.33 -4.61
CA THR A 292 14.00 12.67 -4.29
C THR A 292 14.21 13.67 -5.43
N ALA A 293 15.40 13.70 -6.04
CA ALA A 293 15.69 14.57 -7.15
C ALA A 293 14.73 14.31 -8.32
N TYR A 294 14.57 13.05 -8.72
CA TYR A 294 13.62 12.68 -9.78
C TYR A 294 12.16 13.01 -9.43
N MET A 295 11.74 12.78 -8.19
CA MET A 295 10.38 13.14 -7.76
C MET A 295 10.13 14.65 -7.89
N ASN A 296 11.11 15.49 -7.55
CA ASN A 296 10.98 16.93 -7.70
C ASN A 296 10.89 17.37 -9.17
N ILE A 297 11.64 16.71 -10.06
CA ILE A 297 11.54 16.93 -11.51
C ILE A 297 10.13 16.56 -11.98
N LEU A 298 9.61 15.39 -11.58
CA LEU A 298 8.25 14.96 -11.94
C LEU A 298 7.18 15.96 -11.46
N LEU A 299 7.29 16.45 -10.23
CA LEU A 299 6.38 17.47 -9.71
C LEU A 299 6.42 18.76 -10.53
N GLY A 300 7.63 19.22 -10.88
CA GLY A 300 7.82 20.40 -11.73
C GLY A 300 7.24 20.23 -13.13
N LEU A 301 7.38 19.04 -13.71
CA LEU A 301 6.81 18.68 -15.01
C LEU A 301 5.27 18.71 -14.98
N VAL A 302 4.66 18.10 -13.97
CA VAL A 302 3.19 18.12 -13.77
C VAL A 302 2.70 19.55 -13.61
N GLU A 303 3.35 20.34 -12.77
CA GLU A 303 2.99 21.73 -12.52
C GLU A 303 3.14 22.62 -13.77
N THR A 304 4.13 22.32 -14.62
CA THR A 304 4.33 22.97 -15.92
C THR A 304 3.21 22.60 -16.88
N LEU A 305 2.81 21.33 -16.94
CA LEU A 305 1.77 20.83 -17.84
C LEU A 305 0.35 21.18 -17.38
N ASP A 306 0.16 21.58 -16.12
CA ASP A 306 -1.12 22.11 -15.62
C ASP A 306 -1.38 23.57 -16.01
N LYS A 307 -0.35 24.29 -16.48
CA LYS A 307 -0.52 25.64 -17.02
C LYS A 307 -1.31 25.63 -18.33
N ALA A 308 -1.95 26.76 -18.66
CA ALA A 308 -2.67 26.88 -19.93
C ALA A 308 -1.70 26.71 -21.13
N PRO A 309 -2.09 26.03 -22.23
CA PRO A 309 -1.21 25.79 -23.38
C PRO A 309 -0.60 27.05 -24.00
N GLN A 310 -1.35 28.15 -23.97
CA GLN A 310 -0.92 29.44 -24.52
C GLN A 310 0.05 30.21 -23.60
N SER A 311 0.29 29.72 -22.38
CA SER A 311 1.16 30.37 -21.39
C SER A 311 2.58 29.81 -21.32
N LEU A 312 2.82 28.64 -21.91
CA LEU A 312 4.15 28.03 -21.96
C LEU A 312 4.99 28.64 -23.09
N SER A 313 6.29 28.75 -22.87
CA SER A 313 7.33 29.14 -23.85
C SER A 313 7.90 27.94 -24.60
N GLU A 314 8.59 28.18 -25.73
CA GLU A 314 9.25 27.12 -26.52
C GLU A 314 10.31 26.39 -25.72
N THR A 315 11.08 27.15 -24.97
CA THR A 315 12.06 26.64 -24.01
C THR A 315 11.43 25.78 -22.92
N GLU A 316 10.27 26.15 -22.37
CA GLU A 316 9.60 25.33 -21.33
C GLU A 316 9.09 24.01 -21.90
N LEU A 317 8.62 23.95 -23.15
CA LEU A 317 8.23 22.69 -23.78
C LEU A 317 9.43 21.79 -24.07
N THR A 318 10.52 22.32 -24.62
CA THR A 318 11.74 21.53 -24.85
C THR A 318 12.32 21.00 -23.54
N ASN A 319 12.29 21.80 -22.47
CA ASN A 319 12.71 21.36 -21.15
C ASN A 319 11.80 20.25 -20.62
N ALA A 320 10.47 20.40 -20.73
CA ALA A 320 9.51 19.38 -20.31
C ALA A 320 9.68 18.05 -21.08
N GLU A 321 9.99 18.10 -22.38
CA GLU A 321 10.31 16.91 -23.19
C GLU A 321 11.61 16.23 -22.72
N SER A 322 12.63 17.01 -22.37
CA SER A 322 13.89 16.50 -21.81
C SER A 322 13.67 15.86 -20.43
N GLU A 323 12.96 16.54 -19.54
CA GLU A 323 12.65 16.07 -18.19
C GLU A 323 11.82 14.77 -18.22
N LEU A 324 10.83 14.67 -19.11
CA LEU A 324 10.05 13.46 -19.30
C LEU A 324 10.95 12.28 -19.70
N SER A 325 11.86 12.49 -20.66
CA SER A 325 12.78 11.47 -21.14
C SER A 325 13.73 10.99 -20.04
N GLU A 326 14.30 11.92 -19.26
CA GLU A 326 15.19 11.60 -18.13
C GLU A 326 14.48 10.77 -17.05
N LEU A 327 13.21 11.09 -16.75
CA LEU A 327 12.42 10.35 -15.77
C LEU A 327 12.09 8.92 -16.26
N GLU A 328 11.81 8.74 -17.54
CA GLU A 328 11.59 7.40 -18.12
C GLU A 328 12.86 6.55 -18.07
N GLU A 329 14.02 7.13 -18.39
CA GLU A 329 15.32 6.45 -18.25
C GLU A 329 15.60 6.05 -16.78
N ALA A 330 15.14 6.85 -15.83
CA ALA A 330 15.21 6.56 -14.40
C ALA A 330 14.22 5.46 -13.94
N GLY A 331 13.29 5.03 -14.79
CA GLY A 331 12.32 3.96 -14.53
C GLY A 331 10.93 4.45 -14.09
N PHE A 332 10.58 5.72 -14.31
CA PHE A 332 9.22 6.20 -14.09
C PHE A 332 8.30 5.80 -15.25
N LYS A 333 7.06 5.41 -14.93
CA LYS A 333 6.00 5.12 -15.91
C LYS A 333 5.11 6.35 -16.08
N LEU A 334 5.35 7.08 -17.17
CA LEU A 334 4.74 8.40 -17.42
C LEU A 334 3.86 8.44 -18.68
N ASP A 335 3.32 7.29 -19.10
CA ASP A 335 2.47 7.18 -20.29
C ASP A 335 1.24 8.10 -20.25
N TRP A 336 0.78 8.44 -19.05
CA TRP A 336 -0.34 9.37 -18.82
C TRP A 336 0.02 10.84 -19.06
N LEU A 337 1.30 11.22 -19.06
CA LEU A 337 1.75 12.60 -19.35
C LEU A 337 2.02 12.85 -20.84
N LYS A 338 2.40 11.81 -21.60
CA LYS A 338 2.78 11.92 -23.02
C LYS A 338 1.70 12.60 -23.88
N PRO A 339 0.42 12.20 -23.84
CA PRO A 339 -0.60 12.80 -24.70
C PRO A 339 -0.80 14.29 -24.41
N LYS A 340 -0.65 14.68 -23.13
CA LYS A 340 -0.78 16.07 -22.69
C LYS A 340 0.36 16.92 -23.27
N LEU A 341 1.59 16.42 -23.25
CA LEU A 341 2.74 17.12 -23.83
C LEU A 341 2.63 17.26 -25.35
N GLU A 342 2.22 16.20 -26.05
CA GLU A 342 2.00 16.22 -27.51
C GLU A 342 0.89 17.22 -27.93
N GLU A 343 -0.21 17.27 -27.17
CA GLU A 343 -1.31 18.21 -27.40
C GLU A 343 -0.84 19.67 -27.32
N PHE A 344 0.00 19.99 -26.33
CA PHE A 344 0.56 21.33 -26.17
C PHE A 344 1.48 21.70 -27.33
N SER A 345 2.35 20.78 -27.76
CA SER A 345 3.22 20.97 -28.93
C SER A 345 2.42 21.20 -30.22
N LEU A 346 1.27 20.53 -30.39
CA LEU A 346 0.40 20.71 -31.55
C LEU A 346 -0.38 22.03 -31.52
N LYS A 347 -0.95 22.40 -30.36
CA LYS A 347 -1.75 23.63 -30.20
C LYS A 347 -0.93 24.90 -30.43
N ARG A 348 0.35 24.91 -30.05
CA ARG A 348 1.24 26.03 -30.40
C ARG A 348 1.47 26.14 -31.89
N LYS A 349 1.80 25.03 -32.58
CA LYS A 349 2.05 25.04 -34.04
C LYS A 349 0.88 25.65 -34.82
N GLN A 350 -0.35 25.41 -34.37
CA GLN A 350 -1.57 25.99 -34.95
C GLN A 350 -1.78 27.48 -34.62
N ALA A 351 -1.34 27.94 -33.44
CA ALA A 351 -1.41 29.34 -33.03
C ALA A 351 -0.40 30.23 -33.78
N THR A 352 0.74 29.67 -34.19
CA THR A 352 1.76 30.36 -34.99
C THR A 352 1.44 30.47 -36.48
N SER A 353 0.45 29.73 -37.01
CA SER A 353 0.14 29.64 -38.44
C SER A 353 -1.09 30.42 -38.91
N SER A 354 -1.82 31.11 -38.03
CA SER A 354 -3.10 31.79 -38.37
C SER A 354 -3.08 33.28 -38.00
N PRO A 355 -3.62 34.21 -38.82
CA PRO A 355 -3.82 35.59 -38.40
C PRO A 355 -4.88 35.65 -37.30
N ARG A 356 -4.57 36.42 -36.25
CA ARG A 356 -5.34 36.59 -35.00
C ARG A 356 -6.86 36.52 -35.18
N VAL A 357 -7.47 35.51 -34.54
CA VAL A 357 -8.88 35.51 -34.13
C VAL A 357 -8.94 35.60 -32.59
N SER A 358 -10.00 36.23 -32.09
CA SER A 358 -10.16 36.78 -30.74
C SER A 358 -10.11 35.77 -29.57
N PRO A 359 -9.84 36.23 -28.33
CA PRO A 359 -9.47 35.37 -27.20
C PRO A 359 -10.60 34.56 -26.53
N PHE A 360 -11.79 34.45 -27.12
CA PHE A 360 -12.99 34.00 -26.39
C PHE A 360 -13.57 32.64 -26.78
N GLU A 361 -12.88 31.83 -27.59
CA GLU A 361 -13.35 30.47 -27.92
C GLU A 361 -12.49 29.32 -27.36
N CYS A 362 -11.39 29.59 -26.63
CA CYS A 362 -10.46 28.53 -26.20
C CYS A 362 -10.74 27.91 -24.81
N ILE A 363 -11.63 28.48 -23.99
CA ILE A 363 -11.94 27.91 -22.67
C ILE A 363 -12.98 26.79 -22.79
N ASP A 364 -13.89 26.85 -23.76
CA ASP A 364 -14.96 25.85 -23.89
C ASP A 364 -14.51 24.53 -24.55
N PHE A 365 -13.40 24.55 -25.30
CA PHE A 365 -12.88 23.37 -26.00
C PHE A 365 -11.94 22.50 -25.15
N LEU A 366 -11.28 23.09 -24.15
CA LEU A 366 -10.32 22.38 -23.28
C LEU A 366 -10.99 21.63 -22.13
N VAL A 367 -12.05 22.20 -21.54
CA VAL A 367 -12.86 21.50 -20.54
C VAL A 367 -13.60 20.33 -21.20
N LYS A 368 -14.11 20.50 -22.44
CA LYS A 368 -14.75 19.40 -23.16
C LYS A 368 -13.78 18.30 -23.60
N ARG A 369 -12.51 18.59 -23.92
CA ARG A 369 -11.56 17.56 -24.38
C ARG A 369 -10.84 16.79 -23.26
N PHE A 370 -10.61 17.42 -22.10
CA PHE A 370 -10.20 16.70 -20.89
C PHE A 370 -11.33 15.78 -20.38
N PHE A 371 -12.59 16.14 -20.65
CA PHE A 371 -13.76 15.27 -20.46
C PHE A 371 -13.95 14.21 -21.56
N LEU A 372 -13.54 14.46 -22.82
CA LEU A 372 -13.76 13.54 -23.95
C LEU A 372 -12.61 12.55 -24.20
N SER A 373 -11.36 12.80 -23.79
CA SER A 373 -10.29 11.80 -23.94
C SER A 373 -10.40 10.65 -22.92
N CYS A 374 -11.18 10.82 -21.86
CA CYS A 374 -11.62 9.75 -20.97
C CYS A 374 -12.77 8.88 -21.56
N PHE A 375 -13.29 9.23 -22.74
CA PHE A 375 -14.46 8.58 -23.36
C PHE A 375 -14.33 8.29 -24.87
N SER A 376 -13.12 8.19 -25.42
CA SER A 376 -12.96 7.72 -26.80
C SER A 376 -11.72 6.85 -26.95
N GLU A 377 -11.86 5.56 -26.64
CA GLU A 377 -11.67 4.46 -27.60
C GLU A 377 -11.82 3.11 -26.86
N HIS A 378 -12.88 2.41 -27.27
CA HIS A 378 -13.30 1.03 -26.97
C HIS A 378 -13.95 0.70 -25.62
#